data_AF-A0A969G316-F1
#
_entry.id   AF-A0A969G316-F1
#
_cell.length_a   1.000
_cell.length_b   1.000
_cell.length_c   1.000
_cell.angle_alpha   90.00
_cell.angle_beta   90.00
_cell.angle_gamma   90.00
#
_symmetry.space_group_name_H-M   'P 1'
#
loop_
_entity.id
_entity.type
_entity.pdbx_description
1 polymer ?
#
loop_
_entity_poly.entity_id
_entity_poly.type
_entity_poly.pdbx_seq_one_letter_code
_entity_poly.pdbx_strand_id
1 'polypeptide(L)'
;MTVRHPRYSKEEFAQRGNELYESQVRPKVEESNLGKLVAIDIETGAFEVADTAIAATDLLYERYPDAQPWVIRIGHQAVYRFGSRSLKKAYDAGLRKSEL
;
A
#
# COMPACT_ATOMS: atom_id res chain seq x y z
N MET A 1 -2.72 20.37 3.40
CA MET A 1 -2.55 18.90 3.44
C MET A 1 -3.68 18.35 4.30
N THR A 2 -4.52 17.46 3.76
CA THR A 2 -5.52 16.75 4.57
C THR A 2 -4.78 15.84 5.54
N VAL A 3 -5.12 15.89 6.82
CA VAL A 3 -4.53 14.99 7.82
C VAL A 3 -5.16 13.61 7.61
N ARG A 4 -4.35 12.65 7.17
CA ARG A 4 -4.81 11.28 6.89
C ARG A 4 -4.73 10.46 8.18
N HIS A 5 -5.87 10.05 8.70
CA HIS A 5 -5.96 9.16 9.85
C HIS A 5 -6.22 7.72 9.37
N PRO A 6 -5.52 6.72 9.92
CA PRO A 6 -5.88 5.32 9.71
C PRO A 6 -7.34 5.08 10.11
N ARG A 7 -8.13 4.49 9.21
CA ARG A 7 -9.57 4.25 9.44
C ARG A 7 -9.88 2.85 9.99
N TYR A 8 -8.91 1.94 9.93
CA TYR A 8 -9.06 0.54 10.33
C TYR A 8 -7.92 0.11 11.27
N SER A 9 -8.15 -1.01 11.97
CA SER A 9 -7.05 -1.73 12.63
C SER A 9 -6.01 -2.17 11.59
N LYS A 10 -4.78 -2.45 12.03
CA LYS A 10 -3.72 -2.90 11.11
C LYS A 10 -4.09 -4.23 10.45
N GLU A 11 -4.75 -5.09 11.19
CA GLU A 11 -5.20 -6.41 10.77
C GLU A 11 -6.27 -6.30 9.69
N GLU A 12 -7.31 -5.49 9.92
CA GLU A 12 -8.36 -5.25 8.91
C GLU A 12 -7.81 -4.53 7.67
N PHE A 13 -6.89 -3.57 7.86
CA PHE A 13 -6.24 -2.85 6.77
C PHE A 13 -5.49 -3.81 5.85
N ALA A 14 -4.68 -4.70 6.43
CA ALA A 14 -3.94 -5.70 5.69
C ALA A 14 -4.86 -6.71 4.99
N GLN A 15 -5.92 -7.15 5.67
CA GLN A 15 -6.89 -8.09 5.10
C GLN A 15 -7.56 -7.49 3.85
N ARG A 16 -8.11 -6.28 3.97
CA ARG A 16 -8.78 -5.58 2.86
C ARG A 16 -7.83 -5.32 1.69
N GLY A 17 -6.65 -4.80 1.96
CA GLY A 17 -5.67 -4.49 0.92
C GLY A 17 -5.25 -5.71 0.12
N ASN A 18 -5.08 -6.85 0.78
CA ASN A 18 -4.74 -8.10 0.11
C ASN A 18 -5.93 -8.72 -0.64
N GLU A 19 -7.14 -8.66 -0.09
CA GLU A 19 -8.35 -9.09 -0.81
C GLU A 19 -8.53 -8.31 -2.12
N LEU A 20 -8.34 -6.98 -2.08
CA LEU A 20 -8.36 -6.13 -3.28
C LEU A 20 -7.25 -6.48 -4.26
N TYR A 21 -6.05 -6.76 -3.76
CA TYR A 21 -4.95 -7.18 -4.62
C TYR A 21 -5.27 -8.47 -5.36
N GLU A 22 -5.62 -9.55 -4.65
CA GLU A 22 -5.85 -10.86 -5.27
C GLU A 22 -7.07 -10.85 -6.19
N SER A 23 -8.17 -10.20 -5.78
CA SER A 23 -9.44 -10.28 -6.53
C SER A 23 -9.54 -9.29 -7.70
N GLN A 24 -8.91 -8.11 -7.61
CA GLN A 24 -9.16 -7.02 -8.57
C GLN A 24 -7.91 -6.49 -9.26
N VAL A 25 -6.80 -6.36 -8.53
CA VAL A 25 -5.61 -5.65 -9.05
C VAL A 25 -4.67 -6.61 -9.74
N ARG A 26 -4.35 -7.76 -9.11
CA ARG A 26 -3.41 -8.76 -9.60
C ARG A 26 -3.70 -9.22 -11.03
N PRO A 27 -4.95 -9.55 -11.43
CA PRO A 27 -5.24 -9.95 -12.81
C PRO A 27 -4.96 -8.86 -13.86
N LYS A 28 -4.90 -7.59 -13.45
CA LYS A 28 -4.70 -6.43 -14.35
C LYS A 28 -3.23 -6.05 -14.49
N VAL A 29 -2.41 -6.32 -13.47
CA VAL A 29 -1.04 -5.76 -13.39
C VAL A 29 0.06 -6.81 -13.44
N GLU A 30 -0.22 -8.07 -13.07
CA GLU A 30 0.83 -9.06 -12.81
C GLU A 30 1.66 -9.37 -14.06
N GLU A 31 1.04 -9.62 -15.21
CA GLU A 31 1.74 -10.04 -16.43
C GLU A 31 2.79 -9.03 -16.93
N SER A 32 2.57 -7.73 -16.74
CA SER A 32 3.43 -6.67 -17.28
C SER A 32 4.27 -5.92 -16.23
N ASN A 33 4.03 -6.16 -14.95
CA ASN A 33 4.63 -5.39 -13.86
C ASN A 33 5.28 -6.24 -12.77
N LEU A 34 5.67 -7.48 -13.09
CA LEU A 34 6.41 -8.35 -12.17
C LEU A 34 7.57 -7.60 -11.51
N GLY A 35 7.65 -7.68 -10.18
CA GLY A 35 8.71 -7.07 -9.38
C GLY A 35 8.53 -5.59 -9.05
N LYS A 36 7.61 -4.87 -9.70
CA LYS A 36 7.22 -3.49 -9.35
C LYS A 36 6.33 -3.45 -8.10
N LEU A 37 6.03 -2.25 -7.62
CA LEU A 37 5.15 -2.00 -6.49
C LEU A 37 3.81 -1.45 -6.98
N VAL A 38 2.73 -1.90 -6.35
CA VAL A 38 1.39 -1.33 -6.53
C VAL A 38 0.93 -0.72 -5.21
N ALA A 39 0.43 0.51 -5.26
CA ALA A 39 -0.28 1.15 -4.15
C ALA A 39 -1.78 1.08 -4.45
N ILE A 40 -2.58 0.57 -3.50
CA ILE A 40 -4.02 0.35 -3.65
C ILE A 40 -4.73 1.14 -2.56
N ASP A 41 -5.69 1.99 -2.92
CA ASP A 41 -6.58 2.61 -1.96
C ASP A 41 -7.57 1.56 -1.45
N ILE A 42 -7.49 1.22 -0.16
CA ILE A 42 -8.31 0.14 0.40
C ILE A 42 -9.80 0.48 0.52
N GLU A 43 -10.19 1.74 0.33
CA GLU A 43 -11.59 2.16 0.31
C GLU A 43 -12.24 1.91 -1.05
N THR A 44 -11.49 2.16 -2.13
CA THR A 44 -12.05 2.24 -3.49
C THR A 44 -11.54 1.16 -4.43
N GLY A 45 -10.40 0.53 -4.11
CA GLY A 45 -9.69 -0.36 -5.02
C GLY A 45 -8.96 0.37 -6.16
N ALA A 46 -8.93 1.71 -6.16
CA ALA A 46 -8.09 2.47 -7.07
C ALA A 46 -6.62 2.15 -6.82
N PHE A 47 -5.81 2.04 -7.88
CA PHE A 47 -4.44 1.60 -7.72
C PHE A 47 -3.49 2.26 -8.71
N GLU A 48 -2.22 2.35 -8.29
CA GLU A 48 -1.11 2.86 -9.09
C GLU A 48 0.09 1.94 -9.01
N VAL A 49 0.79 1.77 -10.14
CA VAL A 49 1.98 0.92 -10.24
C VAL A 49 3.21 1.78 -10.50
N ALA A 50 4.28 1.56 -9.74
CA ALA A 50 5.56 2.21 -9.96
C ALA A 50 6.73 1.33 -9.50
N ASP A 51 7.95 1.75 -9.83
CA ASP A 51 9.17 1.03 -9.44
C ASP A 51 9.50 1.18 -7.94
N THR A 52 8.91 2.17 -7.26
CA THR A 52 9.13 2.42 -5.82
C THR A 52 7.81 2.66 -5.09
N ALA A 53 7.80 2.38 -3.78
CA ALA A 53 6.60 2.53 -2.95
C ALA A 53 6.17 3.99 -2.83
N ILE A 54 7.14 4.90 -2.73
CA ILE A 54 6.89 6.35 -2.67
C ILE A 54 6.25 6.80 -3.97
N ALA A 55 6.82 6.46 -5.14
CA ALA A 55 6.28 6.86 -6.43
C ALA A 55 4.86 6.31 -6.65
N ALA A 56 4.60 5.04 -6.32
CA ALA A 56 3.26 4.47 -6.45
C ALA A 56 2.25 5.19 -5.56
N THR A 57 2.65 5.53 -4.33
CA THR A 57 1.79 6.22 -3.36
C THR A 57 1.54 7.68 -3.73
N ASP A 58 2.55 8.39 -4.24
CA ASP A 58 2.42 9.77 -4.70
C ASP A 58 1.47 9.87 -5.88
N LEU A 59 1.63 8.99 -6.90
CA LEU A 59 0.70 8.89 -8.03
C LEU A 59 -0.74 8.61 -7.57
N LEU A 60 -0.89 7.77 -6.54
CA LEU A 60 -2.21 7.44 -5.98
C LEU A 60 -2.82 8.69 -5.36
N TYR A 61 -2.04 9.44 -4.58
CA TYR A 61 -2.50 10.64 -3.90
C TYR A 61 -2.76 11.83 -4.81
N GLU A 62 -2.09 11.93 -5.95
CA GLU A 62 -2.40 12.92 -6.98
C GLU A 62 -3.83 12.78 -7.50
N ARG A 63 -4.32 11.53 -7.62
CA ARG A 63 -5.69 11.23 -8.09
C ARG A 63 -6.70 11.10 -6.96
N TYR A 64 -6.28 10.56 -5.82
CA TYR A 64 -7.12 10.26 -4.65
C TYR A 64 -6.47 10.82 -3.38
N PRO A 65 -6.63 12.14 -3.11
CA PRO A 65 -5.94 12.81 -2.01
C PRO A 65 -6.20 12.20 -0.61
N ASP A 66 -7.35 11.55 -0.45
CA ASP A 66 -7.84 10.95 0.81
C ASP A 66 -7.71 9.41 0.86
N ALA A 67 -6.91 8.82 -0.05
CA ALA A 67 -6.69 7.38 -0.11
C ALA A 67 -6.06 6.81 1.17
N GLN A 68 -6.35 5.52 1.43
CA GLN A 68 -5.71 4.69 2.46
C GLN A 68 -4.82 3.65 1.74
N PRO A 69 -3.57 3.99 1.37
CA PRO A 69 -2.76 3.15 0.49
C PRO A 69 -2.23 1.89 1.19
N TRP A 70 -2.50 0.74 0.59
CA TRP A 70 -1.84 -0.53 0.86
C TRP A 70 -0.87 -0.85 -0.28
N VAL A 71 0.40 -1.08 0.05
CA VAL A 71 1.46 -1.25 -0.95
C VAL A 71 1.94 -2.70 -0.97
N ILE A 72 1.94 -3.32 -2.16
CA ILE A 72 2.35 -4.72 -2.38
C ILE A 72 3.34 -4.78 -3.55
N ARG A 73 4.29 -5.71 -3.48
CA ARG A 73 5.16 -6.03 -4.62
C ARG A 73 4.50 -7.07 -5.52
N ILE A 74 4.35 -6.73 -6.80
CA ILE A 74 3.66 -7.55 -7.79
C ILE A 74 4.45 -8.82 -8.11
N GLY A 75 3.77 -9.96 -8.20
CA GLY A 75 4.36 -11.25 -8.57
C GLY A 75 5.15 -11.95 -7.45
N HIS A 76 5.18 -11.40 -6.24
CA HIS A 76 5.76 -12.09 -5.08
C HIS A 76 4.63 -12.62 -4.21
N GLN A 77 4.62 -13.94 -3.97
CA GLN A 77 3.60 -14.58 -3.15
C GLN A 77 3.56 -13.86 -1.79
N ALA A 78 2.44 -13.22 -1.47
CA ALA A 78 2.19 -12.66 -0.16
C ALA A 78 2.04 -13.84 0.81
N VAL A 79 3.17 -14.33 1.34
CA VAL A 79 3.15 -15.46 2.26
C VAL A 79 2.54 -14.96 3.57
N TYR A 80 1.25 -15.23 3.74
CA TYR A 80 0.55 -15.01 5.00
C TYR A 80 1.08 -15.98 6.06
N ARG A 81 2.14 -15.57 6.74
CA ARG A 81 2.45 -16.08 8.07
C ARG A 81 2.22 -14.91 9.03
N PHE A 82 1.10 -14.96 9.75
CA PHE A 82 0.98 -14.25 11.02
C PHE A 82 2.10 -14.76 11.92
N GLY A 83 3.15 -13.95 12.01
CA GLY A 83 4.31 -14.20 12.84
C GLY A 83 4.89 -12.84 13.17
N SER A 84 4.83 -12.51 14.46
CA SER A 84 5.40 -11.34 15.11
C SER A 84 6.89 -11.15 14.80
N ARG A 85 7.19 -10.69 13.58
CA ARG A 85 8.43 -10.01 13.23
C ARG A 85 8.02 -8.71 12.58
N SER A 86 8.09 -7.68 13.42
CA SER A 86 8.15 -6.27 13.07
C SER A 86 8.66 -6.08 11.64
N LEU A 87 7.84 -5.47 10.79
CA LEU A 87 8.31 -4.71 9.62
C LEU A 87 9.24 -3.60 10.15
N LYS A 88 10.47 -3.96 10.48
CA LYS A 88 11.52 -3.02 10.86
C LYS A 88 12.32 -2.71 9.61
N LYS A 89 12.26 -1.42 9.25
CA LYS A 89 12.99 -0.69 8.21
C LYS A 89 12.43 -0.76 6.78
N ALA A 90 11.31 -0.06 6.58
CA ALA A 90 11.10 0.75 5.37
C ALA A 90 10.26 2.02 5.65
N TYR A 91 10.26 2.54 6.88
CA TYR A 91 9.56 3.76 7.28
C TYR A 91 10.48 4.76 8.01
N ASP A 92 11.77 4.79 7.66
CA ASP A 92 12.72 5.78 8.18
C ASP A 92 13.15 6.73 7.05
N ALA A 93 12.26 7.66 6.70
CA ALA A 93 12.62 8.98 6.18
C ALA A 93 11.32 9.82 6.07
N GLY A 94 10.98 10.58 7.10
CA GLY A 94 10.05 11.70 6.87
C GLY A 94 9.29 12.28 8.06
N LEU A 95 9.03 11.53 9.14
CA LEU A 95 8.33 12.10 10.30
C LEU A 95 9.32 12.64 11.33
N ARG A 96 9.91 13.81 11.04
CA ARG A 96 10.39 14.69 12.11
C ARG A 96 9.17 15.18 12.88
N LYS A 97 9.02 14.66 14.11
CA LYS A 97 8.22 15.29 15.15
C LYS A 97 8.75 16.71 15.36
N SER A 98 7.89 17.71 15.28
CA SER A 98 8.08 18.98 15.99
C SER A 98 7.03 19.03 17.08
N GLU A 99 7.47 18.76 18.31
CA GLU A 99 6.82 19.21 19.53
C GLU A 99 6.82 20.74 19.55
N LEU A 100 5.65 21.32 19.84
CA LEU A 100 5.43 22.48 20.70
C LEU A 100 4.04 22.36 21.33
#